data_AF-A0A354HEB2-F1
#
_entry.id   AF-A0A354HEB2-F1
#
_cell.length_a   1.000
_cell.length_b   1.000
_cell.length_c   1.000
_cell.angle_alpha   90.00
_cell.angle_beta   90.00
_cell.angle_gamma   90.00
#
_symmetry.space_group_name_H-M   'P 1'
#
loop_
_entity.id
_entity.type
_entity.pdbx_description
1 polymer ?
#
loop_
_entity_poly.entity_id
_entity_poly.type
_entity_poly.pdbx_seq_one_letter_code
_entity_poly.pdbx_strand_id
1 'polypeptide(L)'
;MAFAGMVWGSAILITIAVIYGALGLTALILTILGFVFLKKHKVASTIMFSFAGLGIAGIILLTAGINWVLSPKPSVHITREGDTVAIQPEDWSNMSKAFAEYDMQAIIGMLNEHPELTYFYDNNRVNIIDYGLYNLNVDVMKCALEHGAVYDDQETYRRRSYQCGSLNSFYQELYYPDETQNPRYEKGAASDEMIEAVRFAIENGAQIIYDTSSYKIRPDSSQNFYEQTWVWVNQDDVISDKDWELLDLVKSYMPEDWSIDDMYDEERKWYGRDFSPDAREYKRPNR
;
A
#
# COMPACT_ATOMS: atom_id res chain seq x y z
N MET A 1 -10.93 17.73 -28.50
CA MET A 1 -11.22 16.27 -28.52
C MET A 1 -12.41 15.88 -27.64
N ALA A 2 -12.59 16.46 -26.44
CA ALA A 2 -13.75 16.20 -25.56
C ALA A 2 -15.13 16.41 -26.22
N PHE A 3 -15.29 17.44 -27.05
CA PHE A 3 -16.56 17.71 -27.77
C PHE A 3 -16.92 16.59 -28.77
N ALA A 4 -15.94 16.09 -29.53
CA ALA A 4 -16.16 14.96 -30.43
C ALA A 4 -16.55 13.69 -29.65
N GLY A 5 -15.89 13.42 -28.52
CA GLY A 5 -16.23 12.31 -27.64
C GLY A 5 -17.67 12.37 -27.12
N MET A 6 -18.14 13.55 -26.69
CA MET A 6 -19.53 13.73 -26.24
C MET A 6 -20.56 13.54 -27.36
N VAL A 7 -20.27 14.04 -28.56
CA VAL A 7 -21.17 13.87 -29.73
C VAL A 7 -21.28 12.40 -30.13
N TRP A 8 -20.14 11.68 -30.18
CA TRP A 8 -20.13 10.25 -30.47
C TRP A 8 -20.81 9.42 -29.37
N GLY A 9 -20.55 9.72 -28.09
CA GLY A 9 -21.22 9.07 -26.96
C GLY A 9 -22.74 9.25 -27.00
N SER A 10 -23.21 10.47 -27.30
CA SER A 10 -24.63 10.77 -27.45
C SER A 10 -25.26 10.02 -28.63
N ALA A 11 -24.57 9.96 -29.78
CA ALA A 11 -25.04 9.23 -30.96
C ALA A 11 -25.15 7.72 -30.69
N ILE A 12 -24.20 7.15 -29.95
CA ILE A 12 -24.22 5.74 -29.54
C ILE A 12 -25.40 5.47 -28.60
N LEU A 13 -25.62 6.32 -27.59
CA LEU A 13 -26.75 6.18 -26.66
C LEU A 13 -28.11 6.29 -27.35
N ILE A 14 -28.26 7.23 -28.29
CA ILE A 14 -29.49 7.36 -29.11
C ILE A 14 -29.70 6.11 -29.95
N THR A 15 -28.64 5.59 -30.59
CA THR A 15 -28.73 4.37 -31.42
C THR A 15 -29.14 3.16 -30.59
N ILE A 16 -28.55 3.01 -29.40
CA ILE A 16 -28.93 1.97 -28.43
C ILE A 16 -30.40 2.13 -28.05
N ALA A 17 -30.84 3.33 -27.66
CA ALA A 17 -32.23 3.59 -27.28
C ALA A 17 -33.24 3.26 -28.40
N VAL A 18 -32.91 3.57 -29.65
CA VAL A 18 -33.74 3.22 -30.82
C VAL A 18 -33.81 1.71 -31.02
N ILE A 19 -32.69 0.99 -30.87
CA ILE A 19 -32.66 -0.48 -30.96
C ILE A 19 -33.52 -1.09 -29.83
N TYR A 20 -33.43 -0.58 -28.60
CA TYR A 20 -34.28 -1.00 -27.48
C TYR A 20 -35.77 -0.79 -27.77
N GLY A 21 -36.13 0.39 -28.28
CA GLY A 21 -37.50 0.71 -28.65
C GLY A 21 -38.03 -0.24 -29.73
N ALA A 22 -37.24 -0.51 -30.77
CA ALA A 22 -37.61 -1.40 -31.86
C ALA A 22 -37.75 -2.87 -31.41
N LEU A 23 -36.81 -3.38 -30.61
CA LEU A 23 -36.86 -4.75 -30.08
C LEU A 23 -38.03 -4.93 -29.11
N GLY A 24 -38.25 -3.96 -28.20
CA GLY A 24 -39.36 -3.98 -27.26
C GLY A 24 -40.72 -3.94 -27.96
N LEU A 25 -40.88 -3.07 -28.95
CA LEU A 25 -42.10 -2.97 -29.75
C LEU A 25 -42.34 -4.25 -30.55
N THR A 26 -41.30 -4.84 -31.15
CA THR A 26 -41.40 -6.09 -31.90
C THR A 26 -41.80 -7.25 -31.00
N ALA A 27 -41.20 -7.37 -29.81
CA ALA A 27 -41.56 -8.38 -28.83
C ALA A 27 -43.03 -8.22 -28.40
N LEU A 28 -43.48 -6.99 -28.12
CA LEU A 28 -44.87 -6.70 -27.76
C LEU A 28 -45.86 -7.11 -28.86
N ILE A 29 -45.57 -6.75 -30.12
CA ILE A 29 -46.40 -7.13 -31.28
C ILE A 29 -46.46 -8.65 -31.42
N LEU A 30 -45.33 -9.34 -31.32
CA LEU A 30 -45.27 -10.81 -31.41
C LEU A 30 -46.02 -11.49 -30.25
N THR A 31 -45.97 -10.94 -29.04
CA THR A 31 -46.76 -11.43 -27.90
C THR A 31 -48.26 -11.26 -28.16
N ILE A 32 -48.71 -10.09 -28.62
CA ILE A 32 -50.12 -9.82 -28.92
C ILE A 32 -50.61 -10.77 -30.03
N LEU A 33 -49.86 -10.91 -31.13
CA LEU A 33 -50.19 -11.85 -32.20
C LEU A 33 -50.20 -13.30 -31.69
N GLY A 34 -49.22 -13.69 -30.85
CA GLY A 34 -49.18 -14.99 -30.20
C GLY A 34 -50.49 -15.32 -29.47
N PHE A 35 -51.05 -14.38 -28.70
CA PHE A 35 -52.34 -14.54 -28.02
C PHE A 35 -53.52 -14.65 -29.00
N VAL A 36 -53.54 -13.85 -30.07
CA VAL A 36 -54.60 -13.90 -31.10
C VAL A 36 -54.63 -15.26 -31.80
N PHE A 37 -53.45 -15.83 -32.11
CA PHE A 37 -53.33 -17.10 -32.83
C PHE A 37 -53.43 -18.35 -31.93
N LEU A 38 -53.34 -18.19 -30.60
CA LEU A 38 -53.32 -19.29 -29.62
C LEU A 38 -54.50 -20.28 -29.77
N LYS A 39 -55.69 -19.76 -30.11
CA LYS A 39 -56.91 -20.59 -30.22
C LYS A 39 -57.02 -21.40 -31.50
N LYS A 40 -56.44 -20.94 -32.63
CA LYS A 40 -56.60 -21.57 -33.95
C LYS A 40 -55.33 -22.21 -34.51
N HIS A 41 -54.15 -21.69 -34.15
CA HIS A 41 -52.88 -22.11 -34.73
C HIS A 41 -51.80 -22.20 -33.64
N LYS A 42 -51.84 -23.29 -32.85
CA LYS A 42 -50.93 -23.52 -31.71
C LYS A 42 -49.45 -23.43 -32.10
N VAL A 43 -49.06 -24.01 -33.23
CA VAL A 43 -47.65 -24.01 -33.69
C VAL A 43 -47.16 -22.59 -34.01
N ALA A 44 -47.95 -21.79 -34.73
CA ALA A 44 -47.58 -20.41 -35.06
C ALA A 44 -47.50 -19.53 -33.80
N SER A 45 -48.40 -19.75 -32.84
CA SER A 45 -48.39 -19.08 -31.54
C SER A 45 -47.13 -19.42 -30.73
N THR A 46 -46.73 -20.68 -30.65
CA THR A 46 -45.48 -21.10 -29.99
C THR A 46 -44.25 -20.45 -30.62
N ILE A 47 -44.17 -20.40 -31.95
CA ILE A 47 -43.06 -19.74 -32.67
C ILE A 47 -43.00 -18.25 -32.29
N MET A 48 -44.14 -17.56 -32.28
CA MET A 48 -44.19 -16.13 -31.93
C MET A 48 -43.79 -15.85 -30.48
N PHE A 49 -44.20 -16.70 -29.53
CA PHE A 49 -43.75 -16.58 -28.14
C PHE A 49 -42.25 -16.86 -27.98
N SER A 50 -41.69 -17.83 -28.71
CA SER A 50 -40.24 -18.08 -28.70
C SER A 50 -39.45 -16.88 -29.23
N PHE A 51 -39.89 -16.24 -30.31
CA PHE A 51 -39.24 -15.03 -30.82
C PHE A 51 -39.40 -13.83 -29.89
N ALA A 52 -40.57 -13.65 -29.26
CA ALA A 52 -40.76 -12.62 -28.23
C ALA A 52 -39.85 -12.84 -27.02
N GLY A 53 -39.70 -14.10 -26.57
CA GLY A 53 -38.81 -14.48 -25.48
C GLY A 53 -37.33 -14.22 -25.79
N LEU A 54 -36.87 -14.52 -27.01
CA LEU A 54 -35.52 -14.18 -27.46
C LEU A 54 -35.29 -12.67 -27.50
N GLY A 55 -36.29 -11.88 -27.92
CA GLY A 55 -36.23 -10.42 -27.89
C GLY A 55 -36.05 -9.87 -26.47
N ILE A 56 -36.81 -10.41 -25.51
CA ILE A 56 -36.70 -10.03 -24.08
C ILE A 56 -35.34 -10.43 -23.50
N ALA A 57 -34.86 -11.65 -23.79
CA ALA A 57 -33.55 -12.11 -23.33
C ALA A 57 -32.41 -11.24 -23.90
N GLY A 58 -32.50 -10.85 -25.18
CA GLY A 58 -31.54 -9.94 -25.81
C GLY A 58 -31.51 -8.57 -25.13
N ILE A 59 -32.68 -8.00 -24.80
CA ILE A 59 -32.80 -6.74 -24.05
C ILE A 59 -32.16 -6.87 -22.66
N ILE A 60 -32.39 -7.97 -21.94
CA ILE A 60 -31.79 -8.19 -20.61
C ILE A 60 -30.27 -8.26 -20.69
N LEU A 61 -29.71 -9.02 -21.64
CA LEU A 61 -28.26 -9.17 -21.81
C LEU A 61 -27.58 -7.86 -22.21
N LEU A 62 -28.18 -7.09 -23.13
CA LEU A 62 -27.69 -5.76 -23.47
C LEU A 62 -27.75 -4.81 -22.28
N THR A 63 -28.80 -4.88 -21.47
CA THR A 63 -28.95 -4.01 -20.29
C THR A 63 -27.90 -4.36 -19.24
N ALA A 64 -27.67 -5.65 -19.01
CA ALA A 64 -26.61 -6.11 -18.12
C ALA A 64 -25.21 -5.70 -18.61
N GLY A 65 -24.94 -5.80 -19.91
CA GLY A 65 -23.67 -5.36 -20.51
C GLY A 65 -23.45 -3.85 -20.41
N ILE A 66 -24.48 -3.05 -20.70
CA ILE A 66 -24.43 -1.58 -20.53
C ILE A 66 -24.22 -1.23 -19.06
N ASN A 67 -24.96 -1.88 -18.16
CA ASN A 67 -24.83 -1.62 -16.73
C ASN A 67 -23.44 -2.03 -16.22
N TRP A 68 -22.84 -3.11 -16.73
CA TRP A 68 -21.47 -3.50 -16.39
C TRP A 68 -20.42 -2.51 -16.89
N VAL A 69 -20.58 -1.96 -18.10
CA VAL A 69 -19.66 -0.95 -18.66
C VAL A 69 -19.82 0.42 -18.00
N LEU A 70 -21.05 0.79 -17.63
CA LEU A 70 -21.36 2.11 -17.06
C LEU A 70 -21.38 2.15 -15.53
N SER A 71 -21.38 0.98 -14.86
CA SER A 71 -21.26 0.95 -13.40
C SER A 71 -19.91 1.55 -13.00
N PRO A 72 -19.88 2.48 -12.04
CA PRO A 72 -18.63 2.92 -11.46
C PRO A 72 -17.85 1.68 -11.00
N LYS A 73 -16.60 1.53 -11.47
CA LYS A 73 -15.73 0.48 -10.92
C LYS A 73 -15.68 0.73 -9.40
N PRO A 74 -15.89 -0.29 -8.56
CA PRO A 74 -15.92 -0.12 -7.12
C PRO A 74 -14.59 0.47 -6.65
N SER A 75 -14.57 1.72 -6.19
CA SER A 75 -13.36 2.37 -5.68
C SER A 75 -13.01 1.86 -4.29
N VAL A 76 -11.71 1.77 -4.00
CA VAL A 76 -11.23 1.50 -2.64
C VAL A 76 -11.32 2.82 -1.87
N HIS A 77 -12.12 2.85 -0.81
CA HIS A 77 -12.30 4.03 0.02
C HIS A 77 -11.42 3.94 1.26
N ILE A 78 -10.58 4.94 1.46
CA ILE A 78 -9.71 5.07 2.64
C ILE A 78 -10.14 6.33 3.39
N THR A 79 -10.62 6.15 4.62
CA THR A 79 -10.95 7.27 5.50
C THR A 79 -9.75 7.62 6.39
N ARG A 80 -9.35 8.90 6.43
CA ARG A 80 -8.35 9.48 7.34
C ARG A 80 -8.87 10.81 7.87
N GLU A 81 -8.84 11.03 9.19
CA GLU A 81 -9.28 12.28 9.84
C GLU A 81 -10.69 12.81 9.46
N GLY A 82 -11.56 11.95 8.94
CA GLY A 82 -12.90 12.32 8.47
C GLY A 82 -13.02 12.52 6.97
N ASP A 83 -11.90 12.58 6.23
CA ASP A 83 -11.89 12.63 4.78
C ASP A 83 -11.83 11.22 4.19
N THR A 84 -12.61 10.98 3.13
CA THR A 84 -12.61 9.70 2.42
C THR A 84 -11.98 9.88 1.04
N VAL A 85 -10.82 9.26 0.86
CA VAL A 85 -10.10 9.22 -0.40
C VAL A 85 -10.55 7.98 -1.18
N ALA A 86 -10.85 8.15 -2.47
CA ALA A 86 -11.27 7.07 -3.34
C ALA A 86 -10.14 6.74 -4.33
N ILE A 87 -9.58 5.55 -4.24
CA ILE A 87 -8.54 5.04 -5.15
C ILE A 87 -9.21 4.12 -6.18
N GLN A 88 -8.90 4.30 -7.45
CA GLN A 88 -9.42 3.40 -8.49
C GLN A 88 -8.76 2.02 -8.39
N PRO A 89 -9.49 0.92 -8.63
CA PRO A 89 -8.92 -0.44 -8.58
C PRO A 89 -7.76 -0.67 -9.52
N GLU A 90 -7.76 0.05 -10.64
CA GLU A 90 -6.70 -0.02 -11.65
C GLU A 90 -5.39 0.57 -11.11
N ASP A 91 -5.46 1.74 -10.49
CA ASP A 91 -4.33 2.41 -9.85
C ASP A 91 -3.80 1.57 -8.68
N TRP A 92 -4.71 1.01 -7.87
CA TRP A 92 -4.36 0.06 -6.81
C TRP A 92 -3.62 -1.17 -7.35
N SER A 93 -4.14 -1.77 -8.43
CA SER A 93 -3.53 -2.94 -9.06
C SER A 93 -2.16 -2.63 -9.65
N ASN A 94 -2.00 -1.45 -10.27
CA ASN A 94 -0.74 -1.02 -10.84
C ASN A 94 0.29 -0.72 -9.75
N MET A 95 -0.11 -0.06 -8.66
CA MET A 95 0.74 0.18 -7.49
C MET A 95 1.19 -1.14 -6.85
N SER A 96 0.26 -2.07 -6.62
CA SER A 96 0.57 -3.41 -6.09
C SER A 96 1.57 -4.16 -6.97
N LYS A 97 1.43 -4.02 -8.29
CA LYS A 97 2.35 -4.64 -9.25
C LYS A 97 3.74 -4.01 -9.18
N ALA A 98 3.84 -2.68 -9.15
CA ALA A 98 5.13 -1.99 -9.05
C ALA A 98 5.88 -2.33 -7.76
N PHE A 99 5.15 -2.48 -6.63
CA PHE A 99 5.71 -2.97 -5.37
C PHE A 99 6.31 -4.38 -5.50
N ALA A 100 5.58 -5.29 -6.14
CA ALA A 100 6.03 -6.67 -6.36
C ALA A 100 7.21 -6.77 -7.33
N GLU A 101 7.30 -5.86 -8.29
CA GLU A 101 8.36 -5.79 -9.30
C GLU A 101 9.55 -4.91 -8.88
N TYR A 102 9.51 -4.30 -7.69
CA TYR A 102 10.52 -3.36 -7.19
C TYR A 102 10.76 -2.15 -8.12
N ASP A 103 9.73 -1.73 -8.85
CA ASP A 103 9.83 -0.63 -9.81
C ASP A 103 9.60 0.72 -9.13
N MET A 104 10.67 1.23 -8.51
CA MET A 104 10.69 2.51 -7.80
C MET A 104 10.30 3.69 -8.69
N GLN A 105 10.64 3.63 -10.00
CA GLN A 105 10.31 4.70 -10.94
C GLN A 105 8.82 4.67 -11.31
N ALA A 106 8.24 3.48 -11.49
CA ALA A 106 6.80 3.35 -11.67
C ALA A 106 6.03 3.84 -10.43
N ILE A 107 6.52 3.54 -9.22
CA ILE A 107 5.92 4.04 -7.97
C ILE A 107 5.91 5.57 -7.94
N ILE A 108 7.05 6.21 -8.18
CA ILE A 108 7.16 7.69 -8.24
C ILE A 108 6.25 8.26 -9.34
N GLY A 109 6.24 7.64 -10.53
CA GLY A 109 5.37 8.05 -11.64
C GLY A 109 3.89 8.03 -11.24
N MET A 110 3.45 6.93 -10.63
CA MET A 110 2.07 6.79 -10.15
C MET A 110 1.71 7.77 -9.04
N LEU A 111 2.60 8.03 -8.09
CA LEU A 111 2.36 9.03 -7.04
C LEU A 111 2.17 10.43 -7.63
N ASN A 112 2.95 10.79 -8.64
CA ASN A 112 2.84 12.09 -9.31
C ASN A 112 1.56 12.22 -10.14
N GLU A 113 1.09 11.12 -10.74
CA GLU A 113 -0.15 11.10 -11.52
C GLU A 113 -1.40 11.00 -10.63
N HIS A 114 -1.29 10.27 -9.52
CA HIS A 114 -2.36 9.91 -8.60
C HIS A 114 -1.91 10.09 -7.13
N PRO A 115 -1.86 11.33 -6.61
CA PRO A 115 -1.39 11.61 -5.24
C PRO A 115 -2.19 10.90 -4.14
N GLU A 116 -3.45 10.54 -4.41
CA GLU A 116 -4.28 9.72 -3.53
C GLU A 116 -3.66 8.35 -3.20
N LEU A 117 -2.76 7.84 -4.05
CA LEU A 117 -2.05 6.60 -3.81
C LEU A 117 -1.07 6.70 -2.65
N THR A 118 -0.74 7.89 -2.14
CA THR A 118 0.07 8.06 -0.92
C THR A 118 -0.52 7.32 0.29
N TYR A 119 -1.84 7.06 0.27
CA TYR A 119 -2.55 6.28 1.30
C TYR A 119 -2.65 4.78 0.97
N PHE A 120 -2.00 4.31 -0.09
CA PHE A 120 -1.94 2.91 -0.45
C PHE A 120 -1.21 2.10 0.63
N TYR A 121 -1.72 0.90 0.86
CA TYR A 121 -1.09 -0.13 1.67
C TYR A 121 -1.10 -1.40 0.87
N ASP A 122 0.02 -2.12 0.85
CA ASP A 122 0.01 -3.44 0.26
C ASP A 122 -0.66 -4.49 1.16
N ASN A 123 -0.62 -5.74 0.72
CA ASN A 123 -1.23 -6.85 1.45
C ASN A 123 -0.59 -7.13 2.82
N ASN A 124 0.65 -6.66 3.03
CA ASN A 124 1.36 -6.75 4.30
C ASN A 124 1.15 -5.51 5.18
N ARG A 125 0.31 -4.57 4.73
CA ARG A 125 0.03 -3.29 5.40
C ARG A 125 1.25 -2.37 5.46
N VAL A 126 2.18 -2.51 4.52
CA VAL A 126 3.29 -1.57 4.34
C VAL A 126 2.78 -0.39 3.50
N ASN A 127 2.99 0.83 4.00
CA ASN A 127 2.63 2.05 3.27
C ASN A 127 3.77 2.45 2.32
N ILE A 128 3.53 3.45 1.48
CA ILE A 128 4.52 3.88 0.48
C ILE A 128 5.81 4.43 1.10
N ILE A 129 5.71 5.22 2.16
CA ILE A 129 6.89 5.85 2.76
C ILE A 129 7.77 4.82 3.48
N ASP A 130 7.17 3.82 4.12
CA ASP A 130 7.86 2.67 4.70
C ASP A 130 8.48 1.79 3.62
N TYR A 131 7.76 1.56 2.51
CA TYR A 131 8.29 0.78 1.39
C TYR A 131 9.57 1.42 0.84
N GLY A 132 9.57 2.75 0.68
CA GLY A 132 10.78 3.51 0.32
C GLY A 132 11.90 3.33 1.34
N LEU A 133 11.59 3.42 2.63
CA LEU A 133 12.56 3.22 3.73
C LEU A 133 13.17 1.81 3.69
N TYR A 134 12.34 0.76 3.62
CA TYR A 134 12.79 -0.64 3.62
C TYR A 134 13.59 -1.02 2.38
N ASN A 135 13.45 -0.27 1.30
CA ASN A 135 14.22 -0.44 0.06
C ASN A 135 15.37 0.56 -0.09
N LEU A 136 15.69 1.32 0.98
CA LEU A 136 16.72 2.36 1.00
C LEU A 136 16.56 3.38 -0.14
N ASN A 137 15.33 3.66 -0.56
CA ASN A 137 15.02 4.52 -1.68
C ASN A 137 14.51 5.88 -1.20
N VAL A 138 15.44 6.83 -1.06
CA VAL A 138 15.15 8.19 -0.61
C VAL A 138 14.26 8.95 -1.59
N ASP A 139 14.31 8.67 -2.89
CA ASP A 139 13.49 9.38 -3.87
C ASP A 139 12.00 9.01 -3.75
N VAL A 140 11.69 7.74 -3.49
CA VAL A 140 10.32 7.29 -3.17
C VAL A 140 9.84 7.94 -1.87
N MET A 141 10.69 7.98 -0.83
CA MET A 141 10.35 8.62 0.44
C MET A 141 10.07 10.13 0.27
N LYS A 142 10.92 10.85 -0.47
CA LYS A 142 10.71 12.27 -0.82
C LYS A 142 9.40 12.48 -1.55
N CYS A 143 9.14 11.70 -2.60
CA CYS A 143 7.92 11.82 -3.38
C CYS A 143 6.67 11.54 -2.53
N ALA A 144 6.71 10.52 -1.67
CA ALA A 144 5.61 10.23 -0.76
C ALA A 144 5.33 11.40 0.21
N LEU A 145 6.38 11.99 0.80
CA LEU A 145 6.25 13.16 1.68
C LEU A 145 5.69 14.38 0.95
N GLU A 146 6.14 14.66 -0.27
CA GLU A 146 5.63 15.75 -1.11
C GLU A 146 4.11 15.64 -1.36
N HIS A 147 3.59 14.41 -1.41
CA HIS A 147 2.17 14.12 -1.57
C HIS A 147 1.42 13.86 -0.24
N GLY A 148 2.04 14.16 0.90
CA GLY A 148 1.38 14.17 2.21
C GLY A 148 1.46 12.87 3.01
N ALA A 149 2.40 11.98 2.68
CA ALA A 149 2.75 10.88 3.58
C ALA A 149 3.28 11.44 4.90
N VAL A 150 3.06 10.69 5.98
CA VAL A 150 3.56 11.04 7.31
C VAL A 150 4.13 9.76 7.90
N TYR A 151 5.38 9.80 8.34
CA TYR A 151 5.93 8.73 9.15
C TYR A 151 5.12 8.58 10.43
N ASP A 152 4.90 7.35 10.85
CA ASP A 152 4.36 7.08 12.18
C ASP A 152 2.98 7.69 12.45
N ASP A 153 2.15 7.77 11.41
CA ASP A 153 0.77 8.23 11.52
C ASP A 153 -0.12 7.22 12.28
N GLN A 154 -0.93 7.71 13.23
CA GLN A 154 -1.78 6.87 14.08
C GLN A 154 -2.79 6.02 13.32
N GLU A 155 -3.32 6.52 12.20
CA GLU A 155 -4.28 5.77 11.37
C GLU A 155 -3.57 4.67 10.58
N THR A 156 -2.35 4.94 10.11
CA THR A 156 -1.42 3.94 9.54
C THR A 156 -1.21 2.79 10.53
N TYR A 157 -1.01 3.09 11.82
CA TYR A 157 -0.79 2.07 12.85
C TYR A 157 -2.01 1.25 13.23
N ARG A 158 -3.22 1.82 13.23
CA ARG A 158 -4.45 1.01 13.40
C ARG A 158 -4.54 -0.11 12.36
N ARG A 159 -3.86 0.06 11.23
CA ARG A 159 -3.86 -0.86 10.10
C ARG A 159 -2.61 -1.71 9.99
N ARG A 160 -1.51 -1.47 10.72
CA ARG A 160 -0.34 -2.36 10.72
C ARG A 160 -0.60 -3.65 11.52
N SER A 161 0.10 -4.72 11.16
CA SER A 161 0.06 -6.02 11.88
C SER A 161 0.86 -5.97 13.18
N TYR A 162 1.91 -5.14 13.21
CA TYR A 162 2.76 -4.88 14.37
C TYR A 162 2.60 -3.41 14.77
N GLN A 163 2.27 -3.15 16.04
CA GLN A 163 2.03 -1.80 16.58
C GLN A 163 3.36 -1.09 16.87
N CYS A 164 4.22 -0.96 15.87
CA CYS A 164 5.56 -0.43 16.01
C CYS A 164 5.92 0.54 14.88
N GLY A 165 6.78 1.52 15.20
CA GLY A 165 7.17 2.59 14.30
C GLY A 165 7.92 2.16 13.04
N SER A 166 7.98 3.05 12.05
CA SER A 166 8.65 2.82 10.76
C SER A 166 10.10 2.40 10.94
N LEU A 167 10.86 3.09 11.81
CA LEU A 167 12.22 2.69 12.14
C LEU A 167 12.27 1.38 12.96
N ASN A 168 11.24 1.12 13.77
CA ASN A 168 11.18 -0.09 14.60
C ASN A 168 11.06 -1.39 13.79
N SER A 169 10.49 -1.31 12.60
CA SER A 169 10.36 -2.44 11.67
C SER A 169 11.50 -2.48 10.65
N PHE A 170 12.31 -1.44 10.56
CA PHE A 170 13.31 -1.25 9.50
C PHE A 170 14.19 -2.48 9.27
N TYR A 171 14.91 -2.95 10.30
CA TYR A 171 15.84 -4.07 10.16
C TYR A 171 15.14 -5.41 9.88
N GLN A 172 13.88 -5.55 10.33
CA GLN A 172 13.05 -6.72 10.05
C GLN A 172 12.49 -6.69 8.63
N GLU A 173 12.40 -5.52 8.01
CA GLU A 173 11.78 -5.36 6.70
C GLU A 173 12.80 -5.00 5.62
N LEU A 174 14.10 -4.93 5.92
CA LEU A 174 15.13 -4.65 4.92
C LEU A 174 15.00 -5.57 3.70
N TYR A 175 14.64 -6.84 3.91
CA TYR A 175 14.42 -7.81 2.84
C TYR A 175 13.06 -7.72 2.12
N TYR A 176 12.27 -6.68 2.36
CA TYR A 176 10.92 -6.57 1.82
C TYR A 176 10.87 -6.30 0.30
N PRO A 177 9.91 -6.89 -0.44
CA PRO A 177 9.02 -8.02 -0.08
C PRO A 177 9.63 -9.43 -0.14
N ASP A 178 10.85 -9.62 -0.65
CA ASP A 178 11.48 -10.93 -0.89
C ASP A 178 13.01 -10.89 -0.69
N GLU A 179 13.49 -11.69 0.28
CA GLU A 179 14.91 -11.89 0.62
C GLU A 179 15.79 -12.28 -0.58
N THR A 180 15.22 -12.92 -1.60
CA THR A 180 15.97 -13.40 -2.78
C THR A 180 16.14 -12.33 -3.86
N GLN A 181 15.34 -11.27 -3.82
CA GLN A 181 15.27 -10.24 -4.88
C GLN A 181 15.89 -8.90 -4.48
N ASN A 182 16.20 -8.71 -3.19
CA ASN A 182 16.92 -7.54 -2.73
C ASN A 182 18.38 -7.88 -2.40
N PRO A 183 19.29 -7.89 -3.40
CA PRO A 183 20.70 -8.27 -3.24
C PRO A 183 21.54 -7.24 -2.46
N ARG A 184 20.90 -6.26 -1.81
CA ARG A 184 21.56 -5.11 -1.19
C ARG A 184 22.01 -5.34 0.25
N TYR A 185 21.85 -6.55 0.79
CA TYR A 185 22.01 -6.77 2.23
C TYR A 185 23.00 -7.88 2.55
N GLU A 186 24.14 -7.45 3.08
CA GLU A 186 24.99 -8.28 3.90
C GLU A 186 24.62 -8.02 5.36
N LYS A 187 24.29 -9.09 6.10
CA LYS A 187 23.88 -8.97 7.51
C LYS A 187 25.02 -8.34 8.31
N GLY A 188 24.71 -7.28 9.05
CA GLY A 188 25.66 -6.58 9.92
C GLY A 188 26.59 -5.59 9.23
N ALA A 189 26.38 -5.26 7.96
CA ALA A 189 27.25 -4.34 7.23
C ALA A 189 26.50 -3.08 6.74
N ALA A 190 26.65 -1.96 7.46
CA ALA A 190 26.01 -0.69 7.08
C ALA A 190 26.52 -0.17 5.72
N SER A 191 25.59 0.36 4.91
CA SER A 191 25.89 1.00 3.62
C SER A 191 25.62 2.51 3.64
N ASP A 192 26.14 3.23 2.63
CA ASP A 192 25.86 4.66 2.46
C ASP A 192 24.37 4.92 2.24
N GLU A 193 23.70 4.09 1.44
CA GLU A 193 22.26 4.20 1.20
C GLU A 193 21.45 3.95 2.47
N MET A 194 21.90 3.05 3.34
CA MET A 194 21.26 2.81 4.65
C MET A 194 21.37 4.03 5.54
N ILE A 195 22.56 4.60 5.65
CA ILE A 195 22.81 5.81 6.46
C ILE A 195 21.99 6.98 5.91
N GLU A 196 21.93 7.15 4.59
CA GLU A 196 21.13 8.20 3.94
C GLU A 196 19.62 8.01 4.20
N ALA A 197 19.11 6.79 4.02
CA ALA A 197 17.69 6.50 4.21
C ALA A 197 17.25 6.67 5.67
N VAL A 198 18.05 6.18 6.62
CA VAL A 198 17.81 6.33 8.06
C VAL A 198 17.85 7.80 8.46
N ARG A 199 18.88 8.54 8.01
CA ARG A 199 18.98 9.99 8.25
C ARG A 199 17.75 10.72 7.74
N PHE A 200 17.37 10.43 6.49
CA PHE A 200 16.23 11.06 5.85
C PHE A 200 14.93 10.78 6.62
N ALA A 201 14.69 9.53 7.03
CA ALA A 201 13.50 9.18 7.78
C ALA A 201 13.42 9.91 9.13
N ILE A 202 14.52 9.93 9.90
CA ILE A 202 14.61 10.63 11.19
C ILE A 202 14.37 12.14 11.02
N GLU A 203 15.05 12.78 10.06
CA GLU A 203 14.94 14.21 9.79
C GLU A 203 13.53 14.63 9.34
N ASN A 204 12.73 13.68 8.84
CA ASN A 204 11.36 13.90 8.38
C ASN A 204 10.29 13.32 9.32
N GLY A 205 10.66 13.01 10.56
CA GLY A 205 9.70 12.74 11.64
C GLY A 205 9.46 11.28 11.97
N ALA A 206 10.26 10.34 11.44
CA ALA A 206 10.25 8.97 11.91
C ALA A 206 10.79 8.90 13.36
N GLN A 207 10.07 8.21 14.23
CA GLN A 207 10.36 8.12 15.64
C GLN A 207 11.45 7.08 15.92
N ILE A 208 12.49 7.51 16.62
CA ILE A 208 13.61 6.64 17.04
C ILE A 208 13.26 5.85 18.30
N ILE A 209 12.51 6.47 19.21
CA ILE A 209 11.94 5.83 20.38
C ILE A 209 10.44 5.81 20.19
N TYR A 210 9.85 4.63 20.20
CA TYR A 210 8.41 4.49 20.06
C TYR A 210 7.77 4.25 21.42
N ASP A 211 6.93 5.20 21.86
CA ASP A 211 6.19 5.06 23.12
C ASP A 211 4.89 4.26 22.92
N THR A 212 4.91 2.99 23.32
CA THR A 212 3.72 2.11 23.30
C THR A 212 2.82 2.29 24.54
N SER A 213 3.09 3.24 25.42
CA SER A 213 2.36 3.43 26.69
C SER A 213 0.85 3.58 26.51
N SER A 214 0.41 4.15 25.39
CA SER A 214 -1.01 4.28 25.03
C SER A 214 -1.69 2.94 24.71
N TYR A 215 -0.92 1.90 24.38
CA TYR A 215 -1.43 0.58 23.96
C TYR A 215 -1.35 -0.52 25.03
N LYS A 216 -0.87 -0.21 26.25
CA LYS A 216 -0.62 -1.21 27.32
C LYS A 216 0.25 -2.39 26.85
N ILE A 217 1.06 -2.19 25.82
CA ILE A 217 2.08 -3.14 25.41
C ILE A 217 3.30 -2.88 26.28
N ARG A 218 3.97 -3.94 26.70
CA ARG A 218 5.17 -3.86 27.54
C ARG A 218 6.20 -3.00 26.81
N PRO A 219 6.91 -2.07 27.47
CA PRO A 219 8.14 -1.54 26.92
C PRO A 219 9.12 -2.71 26.85
N ASP A 220 9.25 -3.31 25.68
CA ASP A 220 10.32 -4.22 25.38
C ASP A 220 11.47 -3.44 24.75
N SER A 221 12.69 -3.92 24.96
CA SER A 221 13.93 -3.34 24.43
C SER A 221 13.91 -3.23 22.89
N SER A 222 12.97 -3.93 22.23
CA SER A 222 12.66 -3.79 20.81
C SER A 222 12.04 -2.45 20.38
N GLN A 223 11.73 -1.52 21.29
CA GLN A 223 11.07 -0.22 21.00
C GLN A 223 12.04 0.95 20.78
N ASN A 224 13.34 0.67 20.83
CA ASN A 224 14.40 1.65 20.60
C ASN A 224 15.17 1.29 19.32
N PHE A 225 15.15 2.21 18.36
CA PHE A 225 15.87 2.01 17.11
C PHE A 225 17.39 1.94 17.30
N TYR A 226 17.98 2.68 18.25
CA TYR A 226 19.42 2.61 18.54
C TYR A 226 19.85 1.21 18.96
N GLU A 227 19.07 0.55 19.80
CA GLU A 227 19.37 -0.80 20.25
C GLU A 227 19.27 -1.80 19.10
N GLN A 228 18.23 -1.67 18.26
CA GLN A 228 18.10 -2.50 17.07
C GLN A 228 19.28 -2.29 16.11
N THR A 229 19.72 -1.04 15.92
CA THR A 229 20.93 -0.72 15.16
C THR A 229 22.15 -1.41 15.76
N TRP A 230 22.34 -1.32 17.08
CA TRP A 230 23.44 -1.98 17.78
C TRP A 230 23.42 -3.50 17.61
N VAL A 231 22.27 -4.13 17.79
CA VAL A 231 22.10 -5.58 17.59
C VAL A 231 22.38 -5.96 16.15
N TRP A 232 21.95 -5.14 15.19
CA TRP A 232 22.13 -5.40 13.76
C TRP A 232 23.60 -5.31 13.35
N VAL A 233 24.31 -4.22 13.67
CA VAL A 233 25.72 -4.03 13.29
C VAL A 233 26.68 -4.98 14.02
N ASN A 234 26.20 -5.67 15.06
CA ASN A 234 27.02 -6.56 15.90
C ASN A 234 26.70 -8.05 15.63
N GLN A 235 26.11 -8.37 14.48
CA GLN A 235 25.75 -9.76 14.13
C GLN A 235 26.95 -10.62 13.74
N ASP A 236 28.05 -10.02 13.30
CA ASP A 236 29.25 -10.70 12.77
C ASP A 236 30.50 -10.52 13.66
N ASP A 237 30.31 -9.96 14.88
CA ASP A 237 31.34 -9.62 15.85
C ASP A 237 32.42 -8.63 15.32
N VAL A 238 32.19 -7.91 14.21
CA VAL A 238 33.11 -6.91 13.64
C VAL A 238 32.39 -5.62 13.26
N ILE A 239 32.61 -4.56 14.05
CA ILE A 239 32.00 -3.24 13.78
C ILE A 239 32.91 -2.43 12.84
N SER A 240 32.46 -2.16 11.62
CA SER A 240 33.17 -1.34 10.63
C SER A 240 33.07 0.17 10.91
N ASP A 241 33.88 0.97 10.21
CA ASP A 241 33.76 2.44 10.25
C ASP A 241 32.36 2.94 9.85
N LYS A 242 31.68 2.22 8.94
CA LYS A 242 30.32 2.55 8.49
C LYS A 242 29.26 2.21 9.54
N ASP A 243 29.45 1.10 10.24
CA ASP A 243 28.58 0.72 11.35
C ASP A 243 28.66 1.75 12.48
N TRP A 244 29.87 2.22 12.78
CA TRP A 244 30.06 3.35 13.71
C TRP A 244 29.41 4.64 13.22
N GLU A 245 29.45 4.93 11.93
CA GLU A 245 28.79 6.10 11.35
C GLU A 245 27.26 6.02 11.51
N LEU A 246 26.67 4.86 11.25
CA LEU A 246 25.24 4.63 11.45
C LEU A 246 24.85 4.72 12.93
N LEU A 247 25.64 4.13 13.83
CA LEU A 247 25.43 4.23 15.27
C LEU A 247 25.51 5.68 15.78
N ASP A 248 26.54 6.42 15.36
CA ASP A 248 26.72 7.82 15.74
C ASP A 248 25.57 8.69 15.21
N LEU A 249 25.09 8.42 13.98
CA LEU A 249 23.90 9.04 13.42
C LEU A 249 22.69 8.82 14.33
N VAL A 250 22.31 7.56 14.59
CA VAL A 250 21.11 7.26 15.38
C VAL A 250 21.23 7.83 16.79
N LYS A 251 22.41 7.70 17.42
CA LYS A 251 22.69 8.26 18.74
C LYS A 251 22.52 9.77 18.79
N SER A 252 22.91 10.50 17.74
CA SER A 252 22.83 11.96 17.70
C SER A 252 21.41 12.51 17.76
N TYR A 253 20.40 11.67 17.50
CA TYR A 253 18.99 12.02 17.55
C TYR A 253 18.25 11.40 18.76
N MET A 254 18.97 10.72 19.65
CA MET A 254 18.40 10.24 20.91
C MET A 254 18.16 11.41 21.88
N PRO A 255 17.10 11.37 22.72
CA PRO A 255 16.88 12.38 23.76
C PRO A 255 18.04 12.47 24.76
N GLU A 256 18.36 13.69 25.24
CA GLU A 256 19.47 13.92 26.17
C GLU A 256 19.31 13.22 27.54
N ASP A 257 18.08 13.02 27.97
CA ASP A 257 17.73 12.30 29.20
C ASP A 257 17.74 10.78 29.03
N TRP A 258 18.02 10.31 27.82
CA TRP A 258 18.09 8.90 27.51
C TRP A 258 19.52 8.37 27.72
N SER A 259 19.67 7.50 28.73
CA SER A 259 20.94 6.84 29.04
C SER A 259 20.98 5.44 28.45
N ILE A 260 22.03 5.17 27.67
CA ILE A 260 22.39 3.83 27.21
C ILE A 260 22.55 2.87 28.41
N ASP A 261 23.09 3.36 29.54
CA ASP A 261 23.34 2.56 30.74
C ASP A 261 22.04 2.12 31.42
N ASP A 262 21.02 2.99 31.43
CA ASP A 262 19.72 2.67 32.05
C ASP A 262 19.03 1.51 31.32
N MET A 263 19.16 1.47 29.99
CA MET A 263 18.62 0.40 29.15
C MET A 263 19.33 -0.94 29.42
N TYR A 264 20.67 -0.95 29.44
CA TYR A 264 21.42 -2.17 29.69
C TYR A 264 21.28 -2.69 31.11
N ASP A 265 21.07 -1.81 32.09
CA ASP A 265 20.76 -2.22 33.45
C ASP A 265 19.36 -2.87 33.56
N GLU A 266 18.39 -2.46 32.76
CA GLU A 266 17.11 -3.17 32.64
C GLU A 266 17.26 -4.52 31.96
N GLU A 267 17.95 -4.60 30.83
CA GLU A 267 18.19 -5.88 30.14
C GLU A 267 18.99 -6.85 31.01
N ARG A 268 20.01 -6.36 31.72
CA ARG A 268 20.83 -7.17 32.66
C ARG A 268 19.97 -7.72 33.79
N LYS A 269 19.01 -6.94 34.31
CA LYS A 269 18.04 -7.41 35.31
C LYS A 269 17.12 -8.51 34.77
N TRP A 270 16.70 -8.45 33.51
CA TRP A 270 15.74 -9.38 32.93
C TRP A 270 16.36 -10.65 32.34
N TYR A 271 17.50 -10.53 31.67
CA TYR A 271 18.14 -11.63 30.93
C TYR A 271 19.38 -12.20 31.62
N GLY A 272 19.89 -11.54 32.67
CA GLY A 272 21.09 -11.97 33.38
C GLY A 272 22.37 -11.94 32.55
N ARG A 273 22.37 -11.19 31.44
CA ARG A 273 23.52 -10.97 30.56
C ARG A 273 23.82 -9.49 30.46
N ASP A 274 25.09 -9.17 30.34
CA ASP A 274 25.57 -7.83 30.14
C ASP A 274 25.68 -7.53 28.64
N PHE A 275 24.78 -6.69 28.14
CA PHE A 275 24.76 -6.27 26.75
C PHE A 275 25.45 -4.91 26.54
N SER A 276 25.99 -4.30 27.60
CA SER A 276 26.63 -2.99 27.50
C SER A 276 27.82 -3.00 26.52
N PRO A 277 28.00 -1.93 25.73
CA PRO A 277 29.12 -1.76 24.81
C PRO A 277 30.47 -1.92 25.51
N ASP A 278 30.55 -1.58 26.80
CA ASP A 278 31.76 -1.69 27.61
C ASP A 278 32.06 -3.12 28.10
N ALA A 279 31.06 -4.01 28.13
CA ALA A 279 31.23 -5.40 28.59
C ALA A 279 31.84 -6.33 27.52
N ARG A 280 31.78 -5.93 26.26
CA ARG A 280 32.52 -6.57 25.18
C ARG A 280 33.64 -5.61 24.77
N GLU A 281 34.90 -6.05 24.69
CA GLU A 281 36.05 -5.17 24.41
C GLU A 281 36.07 -4.57 22.99
N TYR A 282 34.99 -3.96 22.51
CA TYR A 282 34.93 -3.27 21.22
C TYR A 282 35.38 -1.83 21.42
N LYS A 283 36.70 -1.65 21.59
CA LYS A 283 37.30 -0.32 21.48
C LYS A 283 37.16 0.13 20.02
N ARG A 284 36.46 1.26 19.82
CA ARG A 284 36.49 2.01 18.56
C ARG A 284 37.96 2.13 18.10
N PRO A 285 38.33 1.67 16.89
CA PRO A 285 39.70 1.81 16.41
C PRO A 285 40.06 3.30 16.44
N ASN A 286 41.10 3.65 17.19
CA ASN A 286 41.50 5.02 17.55
C ASN A 286 41.17 6.07 16.46
N ARG A 287 40.19 6.93 16.73
CA ARG A 287 40.06 8.28 16.18
C ARG A 287 40.05 9.27 17.34
#